data_AF-A0A2L2WTY4-F1
#
_entry.id   AF-A0A2L2WTY4-F1
#
_cell.length_a   1.000
_cell.length_b   1.000
_cell.length_c   1.000
_cell.angle_alpha   90.00
_cell.angle_beta   90.00
_cell.angle_gamma   90.00
#
_symmetry.space_group_name_H-M   'P 1'
#
loop_
_entity.id
_entity.type
_entity.pdbx_description
1 polymer ?
#
loop_
_entity_poly.entity_id
_entity_poly.type
_entity_poly.pdbx_seq_one_letter_code
_entity_poly.pdbx_strand_id
1 'polypeptide(L)'
;MAQSVDLFKWSDGNIVAQQQFVTLGQNNSPTFVHNPINPYKTYNISSPNNAHQYSVIIGGSDTNMSSEMYDVFMISDKSGKTLLCRWGNDPLYNIQYLTLNKDDKNHFIQVPLDDNSFALLFAGNVFDGNDDAGEMIVVVVNKDKATV
;
A
#
# COMPACT_ATOMS: atom_id res chain seq x y z
N MET A 1 -21.63 -11.08 19.38
CA MET A 1 -21.58 -11.46 17.95
C MET A 1 -20.68 -10.45 17.25
N ALA A 2 -19.64 -10.88 16.54
CA ALA A 2 -18.80 -9.96 15.78
C ALA A 2 -19.55 -9.56 14.50
N GLN A 3 -19.72 -8.26 14.27
CA GLN A 3 -20.31 -7.74 13.04
C GLN A 3 -19.21 -7.65 11.99
N SER A 4 -19.34 -8.42 10.90
CA SER A 4 -18.47 -8.27 9.73
C SER A 4 -18.86 -7.00 8.97
N VAL A 5 -17.89 -6.15 8.65
CA VAL A 5 -18.08 -4.96 7.82
C VAL A 5 -17.21 -5.09 6.59
N ASP A 6 -17.78 -4.81 5.41
CA ASP A 6 -17.01 -4.79 4.16
C ASP A 6 -16.03 -3.61 4.15
N LEU A 7 -14.77 -3.88 3.82
CA LEU A 7 -13.75 -2.84 3.67
C LEU A 7 -13.87 -2.09 2.34
N PHE A 8 -14.63 -2.64 1.39
CA PHE A 8 -14.75 -2.14 0.02
C PHE A 8 -16.22 -1.88 -0.35
N LYS A 9 -16.43 -1.02 -1.35
CA LYS A 9 -17.73 -0.81 -2.01
C LYS A 9 -17.59 -1.04 -3.50
N TRP A 10 -18.57 -1.74 -4.08
CA TRP A 10 -18.70 -1.96 -5.51
C TRP A 10 -19.76 -0.99 -6.07
N SER A 11 -19.41 -0.23 -7.10
CA SER A 11 -20.35 0.63 -7.82
C SER A 11 -19.93 0.71 -9.29
N ASP A 12 -20.83 0.36 -10.21
CA ASP A 12 -20.64 0.49 -11.66
C ASP A 12 -19.30 -0.07 -12.18
N GLY A 13 -18.91 -1.25 -11.72
CA GLY A 13 -17.65 -1.91 -12.11
C GLY A 13 -16.39 -1.31 -11.49
N ASN A 14 -16.52 -0.31 -10.62
CA ASN A 14 -15.45 0.22 -9.79
C ASN A 14 -15.51 -0.37 -8.39
N ILE A 15 -14.33 -0.59 -7.82
CA ILE A 15 -14.15 -0.99 -6.42
C ILE A 15 -13.34 0.09 -5.73
N VAL A 16 -13.84 0.57 -4.59
CA VAL A 16 -13.17 1.61 -3.79
C VAL A 16 -13.10 1.19 -2.33
N ALA A 17 -12.00 1.53 -1.65
CA ALA A 17 -11.87 1.32 -0.22
C ALA A 17 -12.82 2.26 0.55
N GLN A 18 -13.41 1.78 1.64
CA GLN A 18 -14.29 2.59 2.48
C GLN A 18 -13.46 3.52 3.38
N GLN A 19 -13.58 4.83 3.16
CA GLN A 19 -12.76 5.87 3.82
C GLN A 19 -12.71 5.76 5.36
N GLN A 20 -13.77 5.28 6.00
CA GLN A 20 -13.84 5.09 7.45
C GLN A 20 -12.80 4.11 8.01
N PHE A 21 -12.24 3.22 7.17
CA PHE A 21 -11.17 2.30 7.53
C PHE A 21 -9.79 2.73 7.02
N VAL A 22 -9.73 3.81 6.24
CA VAL A 22 -8.52 4.26 5.51
C VAL A 22 -7.95 5.54 6.13
N THR A 23 -8.62 6.17 7.09
CA THR A 23 -8.23 7.52 7.55
C THR A 23 -7.50 7.50 8.89
N LEU A 24 -6.16 7.49 8.82
CA LEU A 24 -5.26 8.13 9.78
C LEU A 24 -4.26 8.96 8.95
N GLY A 25 -4.33 10.30 9.02
CA GLY A 25 -3.43 11.21 8.29
C GLY A 25 -4.12 12.18 7.31
N GLN A 26 -3.52 13.36 7.09
CA GLN A 26 -4.05 14.40 6.20
C GLN A 26 -3.91 13.98 4.72
N ASN A 27 -5.02 13.54 4.14
CA ASN A 27 -5.07 12.92 2.81
C ASN A 27 -4.73 13.81 1.59
N ASN A 28 -4.28 15.06 1.73
CA ASN A 28 -4.23 15.99 0.59
C ASN A 28 -3.04 16.98 0.58
N SER A 29 -1.94 16.74 1.30
CA SER A 29 -0.76 17.60 1.17
C SER A 29 0.48 16.80 0.80
N PRO A 30 1.01 16.96 -0.43
CA PRO A 30 2.35 16.49 -0.73
C PRO A 30 3.32 17.37 0.06
N THR A 31 3.63 17.01 1.30
CA THR A 31 4.55 17.79 2.15
C THR A 31 6.01 17.52 1.82
N PHE A 32 6.31 16.56 0.94
CA PHE A 32 7.68 16.26 0.57
C PHE A 32 8.02 16.79 -0.83
N VAL A 33 8.95 17.76 -0.84
CA VAL A 33 9.66 18.24 -2.02
C VAL A 33 10.25 17.04 -2.75
N HIS A 34 10.15 17.02 -4.09
CA HIS A 34 10.57 15.94 -4.99
C HIS A 34 12.07 15.60 -4.84
N ASN A 35 12.43 14.86 -3.80
CA ASN A 35 13.68 14.15 -3.75
C ASN A 35 13.62 12.99 -4.76
N PRO A 36 14.74 12.63 -5.41
CA PRO A 36 14.79 11.41 -6.20
C PRO A 36 14.36 10.24 -5.30
N ILE A 37 13.38 9.46 -5.76
CA ILE A 37 12.96 8.25 -5.06
C ILE A 37 14.06 7.21 -5.26
N ASN A 38 14.72 6.80 -4.17
CA ASN A 38 15.67 5.72 -4.20
C ASN A 38 14.90 4.40 -4.03
N PRO A 39 14.90 3.49 -5.02
CA PRO A 39 14.22 2.22 -4.90
C PRO A 39 15.00 1.30 -3.94
N TYR A 40 14.29 0.68 -3.00
CA TYR A 40 14.88 -0.26 -2.05
C TYR A 40 14.57 -1.71 -2.42
N LYS A 41 13.31 -2.02 -2.72
CA LYS A 41 12.87 -3.36 -3.16
C LYS A 41 11.82 -3.23 -4.26
N THR A 42 11.84 -4.20 -5.18
CA THR A 42 10.88 -4.31 -6.28
C THR A 42 10.21 -5.68 -6.22
N TYR A 43 8.89 -5.69 -6.33
CA TYR A 43 8.05 -6.87 -6.32
C TYR A 43 7.29 -6.98 -7.63
N ASN A 44 7.35 -8.14 -8.27
CA ASN A 44 6.50 -8.43 -9.42
C ASN A 44 5.25 -9.15 -8.93
N ILE A 45 4.08 -8.58 -9.20
CA ILE A 45 2.78 -9.14 -8.81
C ILE A 45 1.84 -9.22 -10.01
N SER A 46 0.75 -9.95 -9.87
CA SER A 46 -0.25 -10.13 -10.92
C SER A 46 -1.67 -10.02 -10.39
N SER A 47 -2.62 -9.76 -11.29
CA SER A 47 -4.04 -9.98 -10.99
C SER A 47 -4.29 -11.45 -10.64
N PRO A 48 -5.37 -11.77 -9.91
CA PRO A 48 -5.65 -13.15 -9.49
C PRO A 48 -5.71 -14.17 -10.64
N ASN A 49 -6.22 -13.78 -11.81
CA ASN A 49 -6.23 -14.61 -13.02
C ASN A 49 -4.93 -14.55 -13.86
N ASN A 50 -3.91 -13.79 -13.43
CA ASN A 50 -2.66 -13.53 -14.12
C ASN A 50 -2.76 -12.79 -15.48
N ALA A 51 -3.92 -12.22 -15.82
CA ALA A 51 -4.10 -11.45 -17.05
C ALA A 51 -3.34 -10.11 -17.04
N HIS A 52 -3.12 -9.54 -15.85
CA HIS A 52 -2.41 -8.28 -15.68
C HIS A 52 -1.19 -8.47 -14.76
N GLN A 53 -0.10 -7.80 -15.09
CA GLN A 53 1.16 -7.83 -14.34
C GLN A 53 1.56 -6.42 -13.93
N TYR A 54 2.13 -6.31 -12.74
CA TYR A 54 2.49 -5.05 -12.10
C TYR A 54 3.84 -5.16 -11.41
N SER A 55 4.49 -4.01 -11.25
CA SER A 55 5.64 -3.84 -10.38
C SER A 55 5.24 -2.95 -9.21
N VAL A 56 5.55 -3.40 -7.99
CA VAL A 56 5.47 -2.60 -6.77
C VAL A 56 6.89 -2.29 -6.33
N ILE A 57 7.23 -1.00 -6.27
CA ILE A 57 8.52 -0.53 -5.78
C ILE A 57 8.28 0.12 -4.42
N ILE A 58 9.02 -0.29 -3.40
CA ILE A 58 9.15 0.48 -2.17
C ILE A 58 10.46 1.25 -2.21
N GLY A 59 10.47 2.45 -1.65
CA GLY A 59 11.62 3.33 -1.66
C GLY A 59 11.51 4.44 -0.62
N GLY A 60 12.45 5.37 -0.69
CA GLY A 60 12.47 6.50 0.22
C GLY A 60 13.37 7.63 -0.26
N SER A 61 13.43 8.69 0.54
CA SER A 61 14.32 9.83 0.25
C SER A 61 15.79 9.52 0.49
N ASP A 62 16.08 8.59 1.40
CA ASP A 62 17.44 8.14 1.68
C ASP A 62 17.92 7.14 0.63
N THR A 63 19.23 7.01 0.43
CA THR A 63 19.79 6.05 -0.54
C THR A 63 19.64 4.60 -0.10
N ASN A 64 19.46 4.34 1.19
CA ASN A 64 19.34 3.01 1.75
C ASN A 64 18.14 2.92 2.70
N MET A 65 17.51 1.76 2.70
CA MET A 65 16.40 1.43 3.61
C MET A 65 16.94 1.26 5.05
N SER A 66 16.40 2.01 6.00
CA SER A 66 16.76 1.87 7.42
C SER A 66 15.79 0.91 8.11
N SER A 67 16.31 -0.19 8.66
CA SER A 67 15.55 -1.10 9.54
C SER A 67 14.24 -1.63 8.95
N GLU A 68 14.10 -1.78 7.62
CA GLU A 68 12.85 -2.12 6.88
C GLU A 68 11.80 -0.98 6.78
N MET A 69 12.15 0.24 7.20
CA MET A 69 11.33 1.43 7.01
C MET A 69 11.49 1.98 5.59
N TYR A 70 10.39 2.48 5.03
CA TYR A 70 10.37 3.12 3.72
C TYR A 70 9.33 4.25 3.69
N ASP A 71 9.53 5.24 2.82
CA ASP A 71 8.70 6.46 2.82
C ASP A 71 7.63 6.45 1.73
N VAL A 72 7.89 5.73 0.63
CA VAL A 72 7.09 5.78 -0.58
C VAL A 72 6.95 4.40 -1.20
N PHE A 73 5.79 4.15 -1.81
CA PHE A 73 5.62 3.05 -2.74
C PHE A 73 5.07 3.53 -4.08
N MET A 74 5.43 2.80 -5.13
CA MET A 74 4.99 3.03 -6.50
C MET A 74 4.44 1.74 -7.09
N ILE A 75 3.36 1.86 -7.86
CA ILE A 75 2.75 0.76 -8.61
C ILE A 75 2.80 1.15 -10.07
N SER A 76 3.37 0.27 -10.90
CA SER A 76 3.42 0.44 -12.35
C SER A 76 2.86 -0.78 -13.06
N ASP A 77 2.26 -0.57 -14.23
CA ASP A 77 1.86 -1.68 -15.10
C ASP A 77 3.08 -2.33 -15.79
N LYS A 78 2.84 -3.43 -16.53
CA LYS A 78 3.86 -4.16 -17.29
C LYS A 78 4.64 -3.30 -18.30
N SER A 79 4.05 -2.22 -18.80
CA SER A 79 4.72 -1.30 -19.74
C SER A 79 5.67 -0.32 -19.03
N GLY A 80 5.61 -0.26 -17.70
CA GLY A 80 6.34 0.70 -16.86
C GLY A 80 5.56 1.99 -16.58
N LYS A 81 4.30 2.11 -17.04
CA LYS A 81 3.46 3.27 -16.73
C LYS A 81 3.11 3.26 -15.24
N THR A 82 3.47 4.32 -14.53
CA THR A 82 3.09 4.52 -13.13
C THR A 82 1.58 4.71 -13.01
N LEU A 83 0.95 3.85 -12.22
CA LEU A 83 -0.47 3.91 -11.87
C LEU A 83 -0.69 4.68 -10.57
N LEU A 84 0.22 4.55 -9.61
CA LEU A 84 0.20 5.26 -8.33
C LEU A 84 1.63 5.46 -7.82
N CYS A 85 1.89 6.63 -7.24
CA CYS A 85 3.04 6.91 -6.39
C CYS A 85 2.50 7.58 -5.13
N ARG A 86 2.76 6.99 -3.95
CA ARG A 86 2.20 7.46 -2.69
C ARG A 86 3.25 7.42 -1.59
N TRP A 87 3.43 8.56 -0.96
CA TRP A 87 4.21 8.71 0.27
C TRP A 87 3.30 8.41 1.48
N GLY A 88 3.87 7.76 2.49
CA GLY A 88 3.26 7.68 3.82
C GLY A 88 3.27 9.05 4.50
N ASN A 89 2.44 9.21 5.53
CA ASN A 89 2.51 10.37 6.41
C ASN A 89 3.70 10.26 7.38
N ASP A 90 3.96 9.03 7.82
CA ASP A 90 5.11 8.60 8.59
C ASP A 90 5.78 7.41 7.86
N PRO A 91 7.00 7.00 8.25
CA PRO A 91 7.63 5.85 7.63
C PRO A 91 6.75 4.61 7.68
N LEU A 92 6.56 3.99 6.52
CA LEU A 92 5.92 2.70 6.37
C LEU A 92 6.87 1.57 6.74
N TYR A 93 6.32 0.39 7.02
CA TYR A 93 7.05 -0.75 7.54
C TYR A 93 6.55 -2.08 6.95
N ASN A 94 7.25 -3.17 7.25
CA ASN A 94 6.71 -4.50 6.96
C ASN A 94 5.44 -4.80 7.78
N ILE A 95 4.65 -5.76 7.30
CA ILE A 95 3.31 -6.04 7.82
C ILE A 95 3.31 -6.84 9.13
N GLN A 96 4.45 -7.07 9.77
CA GLN A 96 4.56 -7.93 10.95
C GLN A 96 3.64 -7.51 12.11
N TYR A 97 3.36 -6.21 12.22
CA TYR A 97 2.46 -5.66 13.24
C TYR A 97 0.98 -5.72 12.81
N LEU A 98 0.70 -5.64 11.51
CA LEU A 98 -0.64 -5.81 10.96
C LEU A 98 -1.10 -7.27 11.07
N THR A 99 -0.20 -8.22 10.79
CA THR A 99 -0.50 -9.66 10.85
C THR A 99 -0.32 -10.25 12.24
N LEU A 100 0.23 -9.48 13.19
CA LEU A 100 0.64 -9.93 14.52
C LEU A 100 1.65 -11.10 14.48
N ASN A 101 2.33 -11.28 13.35
CA ASN A 101 3.35 -12.29 13.13
C ASN A 101 4.71 -11.62 12.91
N LYS A 102 5.58 -11.70 13.93
CA LYS A 102 6.93 -11.08 13.91
C LYS A 102 7.85 -11.62 12.82
N ASP A 103 7.54 -12.79 12.26
CA ASP A 103 8.32 -13.40 11.17
C ASP A 103 7.85 -12.95 9.79
N ASP A 104 6.71 -12.25 9.70
CA ASP A 104 6.16 -11.76 8.43
C ASP A 104 6.87 -10.49 7.98
N LYS A 105 7.90 -10.65 7.15
CA LYS A 105 8.73 -9.54 6.60
C LYS A 105 8.21 -9.01 5.27
N ASN A 106 7.00 -9.36 4.86
CA ASN A 106 6.40 -8.80 3.65
C ASN A 106 6.07 -7.31 3.85
N HIS A 107 6.10 -6.52 2.78
CA HIS A 107 5.80 -5.07 2.88
C HIS A 107 4.33 -4.75 2.62
N PHE A 108 3.59 -5.72 2.11
CA PHE A 108 2.16 -5.60 1.88
C PHE A 108 1.50 -6.97 1.85
N ILE A 109 0.18 -6.97 2.07
CA ILE A 109 -0.69 -8.11 1.78
C ILE A 109 -1.38 -7.83 0.45
N GLN A 110 -1.38 -8.82 -0.45
CA GLN A 110 -2.21 -8.78 -1.64
C GLN A 110 -3.50 -9.58 -1.40
N VAL A 111 -4.65 -8.91 -1.51
CA VAL A 111 -5.98 -9.52 -1.30
C VAL A 111 -6.73 -9.55 -2.64
N PRO A 112 -7.09 -10.73 -3.18
CA PRO A 112 -7.90 -10.79 -4.40
C PRO A 112 -9.30 -10.21 -4.14
N LEU A 113 -9.80 -9.39 -5.06
CA LEU A 113 -11.14 -8.80 -5.00
C LEU A 113 -12.06 -9.37 -6.09
N ASP A 114 -11.52 -9.55 -7.30
CA ASP A 114 -12.11 -10.30 -8.41
C ASP A 114 -11.00 -10.85 -9.33
N ASP A 115 -11.34 -11.45 -10.47
CA ASP A 115 -10.37 -12.03 -11.41
C ASP A 115 -9.27 -11.05 -11.87
N ASN A 116 -9.61 -9.77 -12.03
CA ASN A 116 -8.75 -8.73 -12.58
C ASN A 116 -8.33 -7.66 -11.57
N SER A 117 -8.84 -7.71 -10.34
CA SER A 117 -8.61 -6.69 -9.32
C SER A 117 -8.19 -7.27 -7.96
N PHE A 118 -7.37 -6.50 -7.25
CA PHE A 118 -6.87 -6.85 -5.93
C PHE A 118 -6.66 -5.58 -5.09
N ALA A 119 -6.59 -5.75 -3.78
CA ALA A 119 -6.12 -4.73 -2.86
C ALA A 119 -4.68 -5.02 -2.41
N LEU A 120 -3.89 -3.98 -2.21
CA LEU A 120 -2.63 -4.00 -1.47
C LEU A 120 -2.82 -3.29 -0.14
N LEU A 121 -2.47 -3.95 0.95
CA LEU A 121 -2.54 -3.39 2.30
C LEU A 121 -1.12 -3.15 2.79
N PHE A 122 -0.76 -1.88 2.95
CA PHE A 122 0.50 -1.42 3.52
C PHE A 122 0.27 -0.94 4.95
N ALA A 123 1.32 -1.02 5.78
CA ALA A 123 1.26 -0.62 7.18
C ALA A 123 2.39 0.35 7.53
N GLY A 124 2.06 1.33 8.37
CA GLY A 124 2.96 2.27 9.01
C GLY A 124 3.80 1.60 10.08
N ASN A 125 4.94 2.21 10.38
CA ASN A 125 5.66 1.85 11.60
C ASN A 125 4.81 2.22 12.83
N VAL A 126 4.84 1.37 13.84
CA VAL A 126 4.27 1.69 15.16
C VAL A 126 5.41 2.23 16.00
N PHE A 127 5.41 3.52 16.33
CA PHE A 127 6.42 4.10 17.21
C PHE A 127 6.20 3.60 18.63
N ASP A 128 7.20 2.91 19.20
CA ASP A 128 7.26 2.59 20.63
C ASP A 128 7.26 3.91 21.43
N GLY A 129 6.08 4.36 21.87
CA GLY A 129 5.94 5.55 22.71
C GLY A 129 4.65 6.35 22.52
N ASN A 130 3.97 6.21 21.37
CA ASN A 130 2.62 6.72 21.19
C ASN A 130 1.66 5.53 21.11
N ASP A 131 0.61 5.53 21.94
CA ASP A 131 -0.51 4.57 21.88
C ASP A 131 -1.36 4.71 20.59
N ASP A 132 -0.84 5.43 19.58
CA ASP A 132 -1.52 5.65 18.32
C ASP A 132 -1.26 4.48 17.36
N ALA A 133 -2.33 4.01 16.72
CA ALA A 133 -2.22 3.00 15.67
C ALA A 133 -1.38 3.54 14.50
N GLY A 134 -0.43 2.74 14.01
CA GLY A 134 0.33 3.05 12.80
C GLY A 134 -0.59 3.23 11.59
N GLU A 135 -0.14 4.00 10.59
CA GLU A 135 -0.88 4.23 9.35
C GLU A 135 -1.26 2.90 8.67
N MET A 136 -2.42 2.81 8.02
CA MET A 136 -2.74 1.70 7.12
C MET A 136 -3.20 2.28 5.79
N ILE A 137 -2.53 1.88 4.72
CA ILE A 137 -2.87 2.34 3.37
C ILE A 137 -3.41 1.15 2.58
N VAL A 138 -4.65 1.27 2.13
CA VAL A 138 -5.29 0.27 1.27
C VAL A 138 -5.31 0.82 -0.15
N VAL A 139 -4.75 0.08 -1.09
CA VAL A 139 -4.75 0.46 -2.51
C VAL A 139 -5.51 -0.57 -3.30
N VAL A 140 -6.56 -0.14 -4.00
CA VAL A 140 -7.25 -0.99 -4.98
C VAL A 140 -6.57 -0.85 -6.34
N VAL A 141 -6.17 -1.97 -6.92
CA VAL A 141 -5.60 -2.04 -8.27
C VAL A 141 -6.58 -2.78 -9.18
N ASN A 142 -6.94 -2.14 -10.29
CA ASN A 142 -7.81 -2.71 -11.31
C ASN A 142 -7.30 -2.28 -12.69
N LYS A 143 -6.78 -3.25 -13.45
CA LYS A 143 -6.28 -3.04 -14.83
C LYS A 143 -5.28 -1.90 -14.92
N ASP A 144 -5.68 -0.76 -15.47
CA ASP A 144 -4.86 0.42 -15.75
C ASP A 144 -4.99 1.52 -14.69
N LYS A 145 -5.56 1.18 -13.51
CA LYS A 145 -5.82 2.13 -12.43
C LYS A 145 -5.40 1.56 -11.06
N ALA A 146 -4.86 2.42 -10.22
CA ALA A 146 -4.63 2.17 -8.80
C ALA A 146 -5.13 3.37 -7.97
N THR A 147 -5.85 3.11 -6.88
CA THR A 147 -6.44 4.15 -6.02
C THR A 147 -6.33 3.81 -4.56
N VAL A 148 -6.03 4.82 -3.74
CA VAL A 148 -6.14 4.78 -2.27
C VAL A 148 -7.58 5.03 -1.86
#